data_AF-A0A533UX28-F1
#
_entry.id   AF-A0A533UX28-F1
#
_cell.length_a   1.000
_cell.length_b   1.000
_cell.length_c   1.000
_cell.angle_alpha   90.00
_cell.angle_beta   90.00
_cell.angle_gamma   90.00
#
_symmetry.space_group_name_H-M   'P 1'
#
loop_
_entity.id
_entity.type
_entity.pdbx_description
1 polymer ?
#
loop_
_entity_poly.entity_id
_entity_poly.type
_entity_poly.pdbx_seq_one_letter_code
_entity_poly.pdbx_strand_id
1 'polypeptide(L)'
;NVKSQFLSRLVEKTKKLRVENPKERESFVGPVINLNAYNNFKKYSKLASNHGNILTGGSVLQSEEFRHGFYVEPTIVEGLPSRHPLFKKELFVPILCITEYDKFDNAIKMTNESEYGLTSGIYSNNREEILKFLQDIEAGVVYVNRKKSSTTGAMVGRQSFGGWKDSGTTGKGTGGRYYLTQFMREQSQTVVE
;
A
#
# COMPACT_ATOMS: atom_id res chain seq x y z
N ASN A 1 -4.73 14.98 19.18
CA ASN A 1 -3.81 15.03 18.02
C ASN A 1 -2.82 13.87 18.15
N VAL A 2 -2.75 12.95 17.18
CA VAL A 2 -1.96 11.70 17.25
C VAL A 2 -0.66 11.71 16.44
N LYS A 3 -0.45 12.72 15.59
CA LYS A 3 0.60 12.76 14.56
C LYS A 3 2.00 12.56 15.13
N SER A 4 2.42 13.42 16.07
CA SER A 4 3.80 13.42 16.57
C SER A 4 4.19 12.09 17.23
N GLN A 5 3.29 11.52 18.05
CA GLN A 5 3.53 10.24 18.70
C GLN A 5 3.53 9.08 17.68
N PHE A 6 2.63 9.12 16.69
CA PHE A 6 2.59 8.12 15.62
C PHE A 6 3.87 8.13 14.78
N LEU A 7 4.27 9.30 14.27
CA LEU A 7 5.46 9.47 13.44
C LEU A 7 6.74 9.05 14.17
N SER A 8 6.90 9.47 15.43
CA SER A 8 8.06 9.09 16.24
C SER A 8 8.19 7.56 16.34
N ARG A 9 7.11 6.86 16.71
CA ARG A 9 7.10 5.39 16.82
C ARG A 9 7.29 4.69 15.47
N LEU A 10 6.73 5.24 14.40
CA LEU A 10 6.83 4.70 13.05
C LEU A 10 8.28 4.80 12.53
N VAL A 11 8.91 5.96 12.69
CA VAL A 11 10.33 6.18 12.33
C VAL A 11 11.24 5.28 13.15
N GLU A 12 11.04 5.20 14.47
CA GLU A 12 11.84 4.32 15.34
C GLU A 12 11.75 2.85 14.92
N LYS A 13 10.54 2.36 14.61
CA LYS A 13 10.35 0.98 14.13
C LYS A 13 10.98 0.76 12.75
N THR A 14 10.88 1.74 11.86
CA THR A 14 11.40 1.65 10.49
C THR A 14 12.93 1.58 10.48
N LYS A 15 13.60 2.38 11.33
CA LYS A 15 15.06 2.32 11.52
C LYS A 15 15.58 1.00 12.06
N LYS A 16 14.72 0.20 12.70
CA LYS A 16 15.07 -1.15 13.22
C LYS A 16 14.84 -2.26 12.19
N LEU A 17 14.28 -1.96 11.02
CA LEU A 17 14.11 -2.95 9.96
C LEU A 17 15.49 -3.34 9.41
N ARG A 18 15.75 -4.64 9.33
CA ARG A 18 16.98 -5.18 8.79
C ARG A 18 16.86 -5.29 7.27
N VAL A 19 17.61 -4.46 6.56
CA VAL A 19 17.80 -4.57 5.12
C VAL A 19 18.97 -5.51 4.89
N GLU A 20 18.72 -6.67 4.28
CA GLU A 20 19.73 -7.74 4.20
C GLU A 20 19.42 -8.67 3.02
N ASN A 21 20.41 -9.47 2.62
CA ASN A 21 20.22 -10.56 1.68
C ASN A 21 19.01 -11.44 2.08
N PRO A 22 18.03 -11.69 1.18
CA PRO A 22 16.84 -12.48 1.50
C PRO A 22 17.11 -13.93 1.95
N LYS A 23 18.34 -14.43 1.78
CA LYS A 23 18.77 -15.72 2.32
C LYS A 23 19.01 -15.70 3.83
N GLU A 24 19.26 -14.53 4.40
CA GLU A 24 19.48 -14.38 5.84
C GLU A 24 18.16 -14.37 6.59
N ARG A 25 18.08 -15.18 7.66
CA ARG A 25 16.87 -15.33 8.48
C ARG A 25 16.40 -14.01 9.10
N GLU A 26 17.35 -13.13 9.42
CA GLU A 26 17.09 -11.83 10.03
C GLU A 26 16.70 -10.76 9.01
N SER A 27 16.71 -11.07 7.71
CA SER A 27 16.29 -10.14 6.65
C SER A 27 14.80 -9.82 6.77
N PHE A 28 14.49 -8.53 6.87
CA PHE A 28 13.12 -8.04 6.82
C PHE A 28 12.80 -7.38 5.48
N VAL A 29 13.78 -6.66 4.90
CA VAL A 29 13.66 -6.00 3.60
C VAL A 29 14.79 -6.48 2.70
N GLY A 30 14.42 -7.06 1.55
CA GLY A 30 15.37 -7.44 0.50
C GLY A 30 15.65 -6.31 -0.50
N PRO A 31 16.42 -6.59 -1.56
CA PRO A 31 16.62 -5.64 -2.65
C PRO A 31 15.33 -5.43 -3.44
N VAL A 32 15.22 -4.30 -4.13
CA VAL A 32 14.19 -4.13 -5.16
C VAL A 32 14.50 -5.01 -6.37
N ILE A 33 13.49 -5.29 -7.19
CA ILE A 33 13.55 -6.36 -8.20
C ILE A 33 14.64 -6.17 -9.27
N ASN A 34 14.92 -4.93 -9.68
CA ASN A 34 15.85 -4.64 -10.77
C ASN A 34 16.39 -3.19 -10.74
N LEU A 35 17.32 -2.90 -11.65
CA LEU A 35 17.94 -1.58 -11.80
C LEU A 35 16.91 -0.46 -12.09
N ASN A 36 15.83 -0.76 -12.81
CA ASN A 36 14.79 0.24 -13.08
C ASN A 36 14.06 0.65 -11.79
N ALA A 37 13.67 -0.32 -10.94
CA ALA A 37 13.10 -0.04 -9.63
C ALA A 37 14.08 0.73 -8.73
N TYR A 38 15.37 0.39 -8.77
CA TYR A 38 16.43 1.10 -8.04
C TYR A 38 16.57 2.56 -8.49
N ASN A 39 16.54 2.80 -9.80
CA ASN A 39 16.57 4.15 -10.37
C ASN A 39 15.30 4.94 -10.06
N ASN A 40 14.14 4.28 -10.09
CA ASN A 40 12.87 4.87 -9.68
C ASN A 40 12.90 5.27 -8.21
N PHE A 41 13.42 4.43 -7.32
CA PHE A 41 13.63 4.78 -5.92
C PHE A 41 14.47 6.06 -5.78
N LYS A 42 15.65 6.12 -6.41
CA LYS A 42 16.51 7.33 -6.37
C LYS A 42 15.76 8.58 -6.86
N LYS A 43 15.02 8.46 -7.97
CA LYS A 43 14.22 9.55 -8.54
C LYS A 43 13.14 10.03 -7.57
N TYR A 44 12.38 9.10 -6.98
CA TYR A 44 11.29 9.43 -6.07
C TYR A 44 11.79 9.96 -4.72
N SER A 45 12.86 9.41 -4.17
CA SER A 45 13.52 9.94 -2.97
C SER A 45 14.05 11.35 -3.20
N LYS A 46 14.66 11.62 -4.36
CA LYS A 46 15.07 12.98 -4.71
C LYS A 46 13.88 13.93 -4.82
N LEU A 47 12.81 13.51 -5.51
CA LEU A 47 11.58 14.31 -5.61
C LEU A 47 10.96 14.59 -4.24
N ALA A 48 10.92 13.58 -3.36
CA ALA A 48 10.46 13.71 -1.99
C ALA A 48 11.28 14.72 -1.19
N SER A 49 12.61 14.66 -1.27
CA SER A 49 13.51 15.60 -0.56
C SER A 49 13.37 17.05 -1.03
N ASN A 50 12.91 17.28 -2.27
CA ASN A 50 12.75 18.63 -2.81
C ASN A 50 11.43 19.28 -2.40
N HIS A 51 10.39 18.50 -2.08
CA HIS A 51 9.02 19.00 -1.85
C HIS A 51 8.43 18.60 -0.49
N GLY A 52 9.17 17.87 0.34
CA GLY A 52 8.74 17.39 1.64
C GLY A 52 9.95 17.01 2.50
N ASN A 53 9.66 16.33 3.62
CA ASN A 53 10.66 15.97 4.61
C ASN A 53 10.83 14.45 4.65
N ILE A 54 12.06 13.99 4.42
CA ILE A 54 12.42 12.58 4.62
C ILE A 54 12.72 12.38 6.11
N LEU A 55 11.90 11.59 6.79
CA LEU A 55 12.04 11.31 8.22
C LEU A 55 13.03 10.18 8.52
N THR A 56 13.23 9.28 7.56
CA THR A 56 14.23 8.21 7.59
C THR A 56 14.45 7.65 6.19
N GLY A 57 15.63 7.09 5.94
CA GLY A 57 16.00 6.48 4.66
C GLY A 57 16.32 7.53 3.59
N GLY A 58 15.86 7.28 2.37
CA GLY A 58 16.03 8.17 1.23
C GLY A 58 17.25 7.86 0.37
N SER A 59 18.14 6.97 0.82
CA SER A 59 19.36 6.60 0.11
C SER A 59 19.36 5.15 -0.35
N VAL A 60 20.24 4.88 -1.30
CA VAL A 60 20.55 3.52 -1.74
C VAL A 60 21.69 2.96 -0.91
N LEU A 61 21.75 1.64 -0.75
CA LEU A 61 22.79 0.99 0.03
C LEU A 61 23.90 0.46 -0.91
N GLN A 62 25.14 0.87 -0.66
CA GLN A 62 26.29 0.62 -1.55
C GLN A 62 27.52 0.04 -0.84
N SER A 63 27.40 -0.41 0.41
CA SER A 63 28.49 -1.13 1.07
C SER A 63 28.83 -2.43 0.33
N GLU A 64 30.01 -2.98 0.61
CA GLU A 64 30.54 -4.18 -0.04
C GLU A 64 29.57 -5.38 0.03
N GLU A 65 28.77 -5.46 1.09
CA GLU A 65 27.72 -6.47 1.30
C GLU A 65 26.55 -6.36 0.30
N PHE A 66 26.23 -5.14 -0.17
CA PHE A 66 25.11 -4.87 -1.06
C PHE A 66 25.49 -4.71 -2.54
N ARG A 67 26.79 -4.80 -2.87
CA ARG A 67 27.34 -4.48 -4.21
C ARG A 67 26.72 -5.27 -5.37
N HIS A 68 26.17 -6.45 -5.11
CA HIS A 68 25.58 -7.35 -6.12
C HIS A 68 24.06 -7.27 -6.21
N GLY A 69 23.42 -6.30 -5.55
CA GLY A 69 21.97 -6.17 -5.55
C GLY A 69 21.49 -4.72 -5.54
N PHE A 70 20.19 -4.56 -5.68
CA PHE A 70 19.52 -3.27 -5.74
C PHE A 70 18.93 -2.90 -4.38
N TYR A 71 19.79 -2.66 -3.40
CA TYR A 71 19.35 -2.40 -2.02
C TYR A 71 19.07 -0.92 -1.78
N VAL A 72 17.95 -0.63 -1.12
CA VAL A 72 17.49 0.72 -0.84
C VAL A 72 16.97 0.83 0.59
N GLU A 73 17.05 2.00 1.18
CA GLU A 73 16.56 2.23 2.53
C GLU A 73 15.03 2.35 2.56
N PRO A 74 14.33 1.68 3.50
CA PRO A 74 12.94 1.98 3.81
C PRO A 74 12.78 3.44 4.16
N THR A 75 11.96 4.15 3.39
CA THR A 75 11.90 5.61 3.41
C THR A 75 10.54 6.08 3.87
N ILE A 76 10.52 7.04 4.80
CA ILE A 76 9.28 7.71 5.22
C ILE A 76 9.37 9.18 4.84
N VAL A 77 8.33 9.68 4.20
CA VAL A 77 8.21 11.06 3.73
C VAL A 77 6.96 11.69 4.33
N GLU A 78 7.08 12.92 4.83
CA GLU A 78 5.94 13.75 5.22
C GLU A 78 6.00 15.13 4.59
N GLY A 79 4.94 15.93 4.76
CA GLY A 79 4.94 17.35 4.38
C GLY A 79 4.88 17.60 2.87
N LEU A 80 4.56 16.58 2.07
CA LEU A 80 4.31 16.74 0.65
C LEU A 80 3.01 17.52 0.41
N PRO A 81 2.94 18.37 -0.63
CA PRO A 81 1.69 19.00 -1.05
C PRO A 81 0.59 17.95 -1.34
N SER A 82 -0.67 18.25 -1.02
CA SER A 82 -1.79 17.30 -1.13
C SER A 82 -1.97 16.68 -2.52
N ARG A 83 -1.62 17.42 -3.58
CA ARG A 83 -1.70 16.95 -4.98
C ARG A 83 -0.36 16.45 -5.54
N HIS A 84 0.62 16.19 -4.67
CA HIS A 84 1.94 15.76 -5.10
C HIS A 84 1.89 14.41 -5.84
N PRO A 85 2.63 14.22 -6.94
CA PRO A 85 2.57 12.98 -7.74
C PRO A 85 2.88 11.69 -6.97
N LEU A 86 3.65 11.76 -5.88
CA LEU A 86 3.96 10.59 -5.05
C LEU A 86 2.74 10.01 -4.31
N PHE A 87 1.67 10.78 -4.13
CA PHE A 87 0.41 10.24 -3.59
C PHE A 87 -0.45 9.54 -4.64
N LYS A 88 -0.23 9.83 -5.93
CA LYS A 88 -1.09 9.36 -7.02
C LYS A 88 -0.47 8.23 -7.82
N LYS A 89 0.86 8.22 -7.95
CA LYS A 89 1.58 7.21 -8.71
C LYS A 89 1.96 6.05 -7.82
N GLU A 90 1.72 4.84 -8.30
CA GLU A 90 2.23 3.63 -7.67
C GLU A 90 3.76 3.58 -7.82
N LEU A 91 4.46 3.56 -6.67
CA LEU A 91 5.92 3.68 -6.65
C LEU A 91 6.63 2.33 -6.76
N PHE A 92 6.00 1.25 -6.27
CA PHE A 92 6.56 -0.12 -6.19
C PHE A 92 7.96 -0.21 -5.54
N VAL A 93 8.30 0.75 -4.69
CA VAL A 93 9.55 0.84 -3.93
C VAL A 93 9.21 1.17 -2.47
N PRO A 94 10.10 0.91 -1.49
CA PRO A 94 9.79 1.07 -0.06
C PRO A 94 9.80 2.53 0.38
N ILE A 95 8.90 3.34 -0.18
CA ILE A 95 8.64 4.74 0.17
C ILE A 95 7.22 4.84 0.71
N LEU A 96 7.08 5.27 1.96
CA LEU A 96 5.80 5.56 2.61
C LEU A 96 5.61 7.08 2.70
N CYS A 97 4.59 7.60 2.01
CA CYS A 97 4.21 9.01 2.10
C CYS A 97 3.10 9.19 3.15
N ILE A 98 3.24 10.21 3.99
CA ILE A 98 2.31 10.53 5.08
C ILE A 98 1.74 11.92 4.85
N THR A 99 0.42 12.02 4.98
CA THR A 99 -0.33 13.28 4.99
C THR A 99 -1.23 13.33 6.21
N GLU A 100 -1.51 14.55 6.68
CA GLU A 100 -2.49 14.80 7.72
C GLU A 100 -3.84 15.19 7.13
N TYR A 101 -4.86 15.18 7.98
CA TYR A 101 -6.21 15.60 7.67
C TYR A 101 -6.85 16.23 8.91
N ASP A 102 -7.76 17.17 8.71
CA ASP A 102 -8.44 17.87 9.81
C ASP A 102 -9.73 17.16 10.25
N LYS A 103 -10.46 16.60 9.29
CA LYS A 103 -11.73 15.90 9.48
C LYS A 103 -11.65 14.52 8.85
N PHE A 104 -12.24 13.54 9.51
CA PHE A 104 -12.22 12.16 9.03
C PHE A 104 -12.81 12.00 7.61
N ASP A 105 -13.87 12.75 7.30
CA ASP A 105 -14.47 12.79 5.96
C ASP A 105 -13.47 13.24 4.89
N ASN A 106 -12.59 14.18 5.22
CA ASN A 106 -11.54 14.62 4.30
C ASN A 106 -10.51 13.50 4.08
N ALA A 107 -10.21 12.67 5.10
CA ALA A 107 -9.31 11.54 4.96
C ALA A 107 -9.85 10.49 3.97
N ILE A 108 -11.15 10.17 4.05
CA ILE A 108 -11.81 9.27 3.10
C ILE A 108 -11.77 9.89 1.70
N LYS A 109 -12.16 11.16 1.55
CA LYS A 109 -12.13 11.86 0.26
C LYS A 109 -10.74 11.85 -0.36
N MET A 110 -9.71 12.22 0.40
CA MET A 110 -8.31 12.20 -0.07
C MET A 110 -7.85 10.81 -0.49
N THR A 111 -8.28 9.76 0.22
CA THR A 111 -7.96 8.38 -0.16
C THR A 111 -8.66 7.97 -1.46
N ASN A 112 -9.92 8.38 -1.64
CA ASN A 112 -10.69 8.10 -2.85
C ASN A 112 -10.24 8.95 -4.07
N GLU A 113 -9.43 9.99 -3.90
CA GLU A 113 -8.84 10.74 -5.03
C GLU A 113 -7.80 9.94 -5.84
N SER A 114 -7.36 8.78 -5.33
CA SER A 114 -6.54 7.84 -6.10
C SER A 114 -7.32 7.28 -7.30
N GLU A 115 -6.64 7.19 -8.44
CA GLU A 115 -7.12 6.46 -9.64
C GLU A 115 -7.25 4.96 -9.38
N TYR A 116 -6.55 4.46 -8.33
CA TYR A 116 -6.56 3.07 -7.90
C TYR A 116 -7.47 2.86 -6.69
N GLY A 117 -8.08 1.68 -6.63
CA GLY A 117 -8.97 1.24 -5.56
C GLY A 117 -8.72 -0.23 -5.17
N LEU A 118 -7.46 -0.63 -4.98
CA LEU A 118 -7.12 -2.02 -4.70
C LEU A 118 -7.38 -2.42 -3.24
N THR A 119 -6.62 -1.85 -2.31
CA THR A 119 -6.72 -2.15 -0.88
C THR A 119 -6.74 -0.89 -0.03
N SER A 120 -7.51 -0.89 1.06
CA SER A 120 -7.48 0.18 2.04
C SER A 120 -7.63 -0.37 3.46
N GLY A 121 -7.22 0.40 4.47
CA GLY A 121 -7.40 -0.01 5.85
C GLY A 121 -7.39 1.15 6.84
N ILE A 122 -8.09 0.94 7.95
CA ILE A 122 -8.24 1.92 9.03
C ILE A 122 -7.84 1.31 10.39
N TYR A 123 -7.22 2.14 11.22
CA TYR A 123 -7.09 1.90 12.66
C TYR A 123 -7.91 2.94 13.41
N SER A 124 -9.00 2.50 14.06
CA SER A 124 -9.84 3.37 14.89
C SER A 124 -10.54 2.54 15.96
N ASN A 125 -10.81 3.14 17.12
CA ASN A 125 -11.70 2.58 18.15
C ASN A 125 -13.09 3.22 18.09
N ASN A 126 -13.29 4.24 17.25
CA ASN A 126 -14.57 4.90 17.08
C ASN A 126 -15.42 4.10 16.09
N ARG A 127 -16.57 3.59 16.58
CA ARG A 127 -17.47 2.76 15.78
C ARG A 127 -18.07 3.53 14.60
N GLU A 128 -18.36 4.82 14.74
CA GLU A 128 -18.94 5.64 13.68
C GLU A 128 -17.95 5.83 12.54
N GLU A 129 -16.67 6.11 12.86
CA GLU A 129 -15.60 6.20 11.86
C GLU A 129 -15.39 4.88 11.12
N ILE A 130 -15.42 3.75 11.83
CA ILE A 130 -15.29 2.42 11.22
C ILE A 130 -16.44 2.16 10.24
N LEU A 131 -17.68 2.41 10.67
CA LEU A 131 -18.85 2.18 9.81
C LEU A 131 -18.82 3.09 8.59
N LYS A 132 -18.48 4.37 8.79
CA LYS A 132 -18.34 5.33 7.71
C LYS A 132 -17.24 4.94 6.72
N PHE A 133 -16.08 4.52 7.20
CA PHE A 133 -15.01 4.00 6.36
C PHE A 133 -15.48 2.83 5.52
N LEU A 134 -16.13 1.83 6.12
CA LEU A 134 -16.60 0.64 5.42
C LEU A 134 -17.70 0.95 4.38
N GLN A 135 -18.45 2.04 4.57
CA GLN A 135 -19.50 2.48 3.66
C GLN A 135 -18.95 3.32 2.49
N ASP A 136 -17.99 4.21 2.77
CA ASP A 136 -17.62 5.29 1.84
C ASP A 136 -16.27 5.07 1.14
N ILE A 137 -15.43 4.13 1.61
CA ILE A 137 -14.12 3.87 1.01
C ILE A 137 -14.26 3.17 -0.35
N GLU A 138 -13.52 3.64 -1.35
CA GLU A 138 -13.56 3.08 -2.70
C GLU A 138 -12.37 2.14 -2.93
N ALA A 139 -12.41 0.96 -2.30
CA ALA A 139 -11.40 -0.08 -2.49
C ALA A 139 -12.01 -1.49 -2.47
N GLY A 140 -11.44 -2.41 -3.25
CA GLY A 140 -11.95 -3.78 -3.36
C GLY A 140 -11.68 -4.67 -2.14
N VAL A 141 -10.59 -4.44 -1.41
CA VAL A 141 -10.28 -5.18 -0.18
C VAL A 141 -9.99 -4.21 0.97
N VAL A 142 -10.84 -4.27 2.00
CA VAL A 142 -10.79 -3.32 3.13
C VAL A 142 -10.51 -4.05 4.44
N TYR A 143 -9.73 -3.40 5.32
CA TYR A 143 -9.38 -3.95 6.63
C TYR A 143 -9.60 -2.94 7.75
N VAL A 144 -10.05 -3.42 8.90
CA VAL A 144 -10.22 -2.63 10.12
C VAL A 144 -9.37 -3.26 11.22
N ASN A 145 -8.50 -2.49 11.87
CA ASN A 145 -7.76 -2.87 13.08
C ASN A 145 -6.96 -4.19 12.98
N ARG A 146 -6.50 -4.56 11.78
CA ARG A 146 -5.77 -5.83 11.61
C ARG A 146 -4.34 -5.71 12.15
N LYS A 147 -3.96 -6.64 13.03
CA LYS A 147 -2.69 -6.58 13.79
C LYS A 147 -1.41 -6.58 12.94
N LYS A 148 -1.37 -7.38 11.86
CA LYS A 148 -0.13 -7.61 11.09
C LYS A 148 0.11 -6.60 9.97
N SER A 149 -0.95 -6.10 9.34
CA SER A 149 -0.87 -5.19 8.19
C SER A 149 -2.22 -4.52 8.00
N SER A 150 -2.27 -3.26 7.58
CA SER A 150 -3.54 -2.59 7.26
C SER A 150 -4.08 -2.91 5.87
N THR A 151 -3.28 -3.48 4.95
CA THR A 151 -3.67 -3.57 3.53
C THR A 151 -3.19 -4.81 2.77
N THR A 152 -2.22 -5.59 3.26
CA THR A 152 -1.60 -6.70 2.49
C THR A 152 -2.07 -8.10 2.93
N GLY A 153 -1.53 -9.20 2.41
CA GLY A 153 -1.76 -10.54 3.00
C GLY A 153 -3.21 -11.04 2.96
N ALA A 154 -3.92 -10.79 1.86
CA ALA A 154 -5.20 -11.44 1.60
C ALA A 154 -5.01 -12.95 1.42
N MET A 155 -5.95 -13.76 1.95
CA MET A 155 -5.89 -15.22 1.88
C MET A 155 -7.05 -15.78 1.06
N VAL A 156 -6.76 -16.77 0.23
CA VAL A 156 -7.75 -17.50 -0.58
C VAL A 156 -8.88 -18.05 0.30
N GLY A 157 -10.12 -17.90 -0.16
CA GLY A 157 -11.32 -18.32 0.57
C GLY A 157 -11.71 -17.46 1.77
N ARG A 158 -10.86 -16.51 2.20
CA ARG A 158 -11.12 -15.60 3.33
C ARG A 158 -11.32 -14.16 2.87
N GLN A 159 -10.40 -13.68 2.03
CA GLN A 159 -10.43 -12.34 1.44
C GLN A 159 -10.25 -12.49 -0.07
N SER A 160 -11.35 -12.59 -0.80
CA SER A 160 -11.33 -12.53 -2.26
C SER A 160 -10.59 -11.27 -2.71
N PHE A 161 -9.47 -11.42 -3.42
CA PHE A 161 -8.57 -10.29 -3.70
C PHE A 161 -8.85 -9.69 -5.08
N GLY A 162 -9.41 -8.49 -5.09
CA GLY A 162 -9.71 -7.71 -6.30
C GLY A 162 -9.81 -6.22 -5.96
N GLY A 163 -9.85 -5.36 -6.98
CA GLY A 163 -9.87 -3.91 -6.83
C GLY A 163 -11.02 -3.25 -7.58
N TRP A 164 -11.24 -1.98 -7.25
CA TRP A 164 -12.12 -1.04 -7.95
C TRP A 164 -11.29 -0.06 -8.80
N LYS A 165 -11.96 0.77 -9.61
CA LYS A 165 -11.31 1.77 -10.48
C LYS A 165 -10.27 1.12 -11.40
N ASP A 166 -9.12 1.75 -11.59
CA ASP A 166 -8.04 1.21 -12.43
C ASP A 166 -7.35 -0.02 -11.80
N SER A 167 -7.73 -0.42 -10.57
CA SER A 167 -7.21 -1.63 -9.93
C SER A 167 -7.97 -2.91 -10.29
N GLY A 168 -9.03 -2.86 -11.10
CA GLY A 168 -9.76 -4.06 -11.50
C GLY A 168 -10.77 -3.82 -12.60
N THR A 169 -10.93 -4.80 -13.50
CA THR A 169 -11.81 -4.69 -14.67
C THR A 169 -13.12 -5.45 -14.52
N THR A 170 -13.16 -6.48 -13.66
CA THR A 170 -14.31 -7.41 -13.61
C THR A 170 -15.12 -7.34 -12.32
N GLY A 171 -14.61 -6.63 -11.30
CA GLY A 171 -15.18 -6.59 -9.96
C GLY A 171 -15.21 -7.94 -9.23
N LYS A 172 -14.60 -9.00 -9.79
CA LYS A 172 -14.53 -10.33 -9.17
C LYS A 172 -13.10 -10.64 -8.76
N GLY A 173 -12.87 -10.70 -7.45
CA GLY A 173 -11.55 -10.97 -6.89
C GLY A 173 -11.10 -12.44 -7.02
N THR A 174 -9.79 -12.63 -7.13
CA THR A 174 -9.13 -13.93 -7.11
C THR A 174 -9.34 -14.65 -5.77
N GLY A 175 -9.36 -15.99 -5.80
CA GLY A 175 -9.57 -16.80 -4.59
C GLY A 175 -10.96 -16.68 -3.95
N GLY A 176 -11.89 -16.00 -4.63
CA GLY A 176 -13.30 -15.89 -4.25
C GLY A 176 -14.22 -16.80 -5.07
N ARG A 177 -15.44 -17.00 -4.56
CA ARG A 177 -16.48 -17.87 -5.17
C ARG A 177 -16.80 -17.51 -6.62
N TYR A 178 -16.77 -16.23 -6.95
CA TYR A 178 -17.17 -15.71 -8.27
C TYR A 178 -16.01 -15.63 -9.27
N TYR A 179 -14.79 -16.02 -8.89
CA TYR A 179 -13.66 -15.89 -9.80
C TYR A 179 -13.74 -16.87 -10.95
N LEU A 180 -14.06 -18.14 -10.65
CA LEU A 180 -14.09 -19.22 -11.64
C LEU A 180 -15.16 -19.00 -12.72
N THR A 181 -16.32 -18.43 -12.35
CA THR A 181 -17.44 -18.21 -13.27
C THR A 181 -17.09 -17.24 -14.41
N GLN A 182 -16.05 -16.41 -14.26
CA GLN A 182 -15.56 -15.53 -15.33
C GLN A 182 -14.97 -16.30 -16.52
N PHE A 183 -14.60 -17.56 -16.30
CA PHE A 183 -14.04 -18.45 -17.32
C PHE A 183 -15.07 -19.48 -17.81
N MET A 184 -16.34 -19.35 -17.38
CA MET A 184 -17.42 -20.28 -17.70
C MET A 184 -18.47 -19.61 -18.60
N ARG A 185 -19.35 -20.43 -19.20
CA ARG A 185 -20.55 -19.98 -19.92
C ARG A 185 -21.76 -20.70 -19.34
N GLU A 186 -22.84 -19.97 -19.10
CA GLU A 186 -24.12 -20.53 -18.66
C GLU A 186 -24.99 -20.83 -19.89
N GLN A 187 -25.69 -21.97 -19.88
CA GLN A 187 -26.67 -22.34 -20.89
C GLN A 187 -27.89 -22.95 -20.18
N SER A 188 -29.06 -22.36 -20.40
CA SER A 188 -30.34 -22.95 -20.00
C SER A 188 -30.98 -23.59 -21.23
N GLN A 189 -31.39 -24.85 -21.11
CA GLN A 189 -32.06 -25.58 -22.19
C GLN A 189 -33.43 -26.03 -21.69
N THR A 190 -34.48 -25.81 -22.47
CA THR A 190 -35.83 -26.29 -22.17
C THR A 190 -36.38 -26.96 -23.41
N VAL A 191 -36.84 -28.19 -23.25
CA VAL A 191 -37.53 -28.96 -24.28
C VAL A 191 -38.96 -29.17 -23.77
N VAL A 192 -39.94 -28.69 -24.52
CA VAL A 192 -41.36 -28.90 -24.24
C VAL A 192 -41.87 -29.89 -25.29
N GLU A 193 -42.38 -31.01 -24.82
CA GLU A 193 -43.04 -32.04 -25.65
C GLU A 193 -44.55 -31.82 -25.69
#